data_AF-A0A6G3QQ26-F1
#
_entry.id   AF-A0A6G3QQ26-F1
#
_cell.length_a   1.000
_cell.length_b   1.000
_cell.length_c   1.000
_cell.angle_alpha   90.00
_cell.angle_beta   90.00
_cell.angle_gamma   90.00
#
_symmetry.space_group_name_H-M   'P 1'
#
loop_
_entity.id
_entity.type
_entity.pdbx_description
1 polymer ?
#
loop_
_entity_poly.entity_id
_entity_poly.type
_entity_poly.pdbx_seq_one_letter_code
_entity_poly.pdbx_strand_id
1 'polypeptide(L)'
;PLRLAHRGPCPTGPVFDLLAREAVPGVETVDGPPGARTYRRTLRLPYGIGVAAVDERPGTATGGQGARPGGWLDARLHLTDPRDLTTAVQRLRRLFDLDADPYAVDARLGADPRLAPLVAARPGLRSPGTADPDELAVRALVGRDRAALL
;
A
#
# COMPACT_ATOMS: atom_id res chain seq x y z
N PRO A 1 -1.73 16.33 -6.73
CA PRO A 1 -1.69 14.93 -6.27
C PRO A 1 -1.42 14.02 -7.47
N LEU A 2 -0.56 13.03 -7.31
CA LEU A 2 -0.30 12.00 -8.32
C LEU A 2 -1.23 10.81 -8.08
N ARG A 3 -1.61 10.11 -9.15
CA ARG A 3 -2.52 8.96 -9.07
C ARG A 3 -1.74 7.66 -9.22
N LEU A 4 -1.77 6.82 -8.19
CA LEU A 4 -1.18 5.49 -8.21
C LEU A 4 -2.24 4.48 -8.66
N ALA A 5 -2.29 4.22 -9.97
CA ALA A 5 -3.26 3.30 -10.55
C ALA A 5 -3.03 1.84 -10.12
N HIS A 6 -4.11 1.11 -9.89
CA HIS A 6 -4.10 -0.32 -9.58
C HIS A 6 -5.16 -1.07 -10.38
N ARG A 7 -4.96 -2.37 -10.55
CA ARG A 7 -5.89 -3.26 -11.24
C ARG A 7 -6.98 -3.75 -10.29
N GLY A 8 -8.22 -3.77 -10.75
CA GLY A 8 -9.33 -4.45 -10.08
C GLY A 8 -9.73 -3.85 -8.74
N PRO A 9 -10.56 -4.58 -7.97
CA PRO A 9 -10.88 -4.23 -6.59
C PRO A 9 -9.62 -4.06 -5.75
N CYS A 10 -9.63 -3.07 -4.88
CA CYS A 10 -8.61 -2.87 -3.87
C CYS A 10 -9.31 -2.50 -2.57
N PRO A 11 -9.52 -3.46 -1.64
CA PRO A 11 -10.01 -3.15 -0.31
C PRO A 11 -8.88 -2.46 0.45
N THR A 12 -8.86 -1.14 0.37
CA THR A 12 -7.84 -0.28 0.98
C THR A 12 -7.89 -0.31 2.50
N GLY A 13 -9.08 -0.48 3.09
CA GLY A 13 -9.28 -0.57 4.54
C GLY A 13 -8.26 -1.49 5.25
N PRO A 14 -8.25 -2.80 4.93
CA PRO A 14 -7.27 -3.73 5.49
C PRO A 14 -5.80 -3.35 5.31
N VAL A 15 -5.44 -2.71 4.18
CA VAL A 15 -4.07 -2.24 3.92
C VAL A 15 -3.70 -1.12 4.89
N PHE A 16 -4.57 -0.11 5.00
CA PHE A 16 -4.35 1.01 5.93
C PHE A 16 -4.44 0.56 7.40
N ASP A 17 -5.25 -0.45 7.72
CA ASP A 17 -5.27 -1.06 9.05
C ASP A 17 -3.92 -1.71 9.39
N LEU A 18 -3.28 -2.38 8.42
CA LEU A 18 -1.96 -2.98 8.63
C LEU A 18 -0.90 -1.89 8.79
N LEU A 19 -0.88 -0.89 7.89
CA LEU A 19 0.06 0.21 7.96
C LEU A 19 -0.05 0.99 9.28
N ALA A 20 -1.27 1.18 9.80
CA ALA A 20 -1.47 1.84 11.09
C ALA A 20 -0.94 1.00 12.26
N ARG A 21 -1.13 -0.32 12.23
CA ARG A 21 -0.63 -1.24 13.27
C ARG A 21 0.89 -1.38 13.27
N GLU A 22 1.52 -1.28 12.11
CA GLU A 22 2.98 -1.47 11.93
C GLU A 22 3.74 -0.15 11.78
N ALA A 23 3.08 1.00 12.00
CA ALA A 23 3.69 2.31 11.85
C ALA A 23 4.84 2.49 12.85
N VAL A 24 6.01 2.86 12.34
CA VAL A 24 7.17 3.21 13.17
C VAL A 24 7.09 4.69 13.58
N PRO A 25 7.06 5.02 14.88
CA PRO A 25 6.99 6.39 15.36
C PRO A 25 8.08 7.28 14.76
N GLY A 26 7.72 8.48 14.32
CA GLY A 26 8.66 9.43 13.70
C GLY A 26 9.05 9.11 12.24
N VAL A 27 8.77 7.90 11.75
CA VAL A 27 9.00 7.52 10.34
C VAL A 27 7.70 7.47 9.57
N GLU A 28 6.66 6.90 10.17
CA GLU A 28 5.35 6.64 9.55
C GLU A 28 4.22 7.16 10.44
N THR A 29 3.17 7.67 9.82
CA THR A 29 1.91 8.01 10.51
C THR A 29 0.72 7.54 9.68
N VAL A 30 -0.38 7.21 10.36
CA VAL A 30 -1.70 7.03 9.74
C VAL A 30 -2.69 7.88 10.51
N ASP A 31 -3.19 8.92 9.85
CA ASP A 31 -4.06 9.92 10.47
C ASP A 31 -5.48 9.85 9.88
N GLY A 32 -6.50 10.19 10.67
CA GLY A 32 -7.91 10.25 10.23
C GLY A 32 -8.74 8.98 10.49
N PRO A 33 -10.06 9.04 10.29
CA PRO A 33 -10.95 7.89 10.51
C PRO A 33 -10.91 6.90 9.33
N PRO A 34 -11.20 5.60 9.56
CA PRO A 34 -11.28 4.60 8.50
C PRO A 34 -12.17 5.06 7.33
N GLY A 35 -11.68 4.88 6.10
CA GLY A 35 -12.32 5.35 4.88
C GLY A 35 -11.91 6.78 4.45
N ALA A 36 -11.17 7.50 5.28
CA ALA A 36 -10.61 8.81 4.97
C ALA A 36 -9.21 9.01 5.59
N ARG A 37 -8.47 7.92 5.80
CA ARG A 37 -7.12 7.98 6.39
C ARG A 37 -6.11 8.56 5.41
N THR A 38 -5.03 9.13 5.95
CA THR A 38 -3.83 9.44 5.18
C THR A 38 -2.65 8.72 5.81
N TYR A 39 -2.00 7.84 5.06
CA TYR A 39 -0.71 7.26 5.44
C TYR A 39 0.41 8.20 5.00
N ARG A 40 1.34 8.52 5.90
CA ARG A 40 2.52 9.35 5.60
C ARG A 40 3.77 8.60 5.99
N ARG A 41 4.84 8.79 5.21
CA ARG A 41 6.16 8.27 5.57
C ARG A 41 7.30 9.10 5.02
N THR A 42 8.46 8.97 5.65
CA THR A 42 9.73 9.36 5.04
C THR A 42 10.25 8.28 4.09
N LEU A 43 11.03 8.69 3.11
CA LEU A 43 11.67 7.85 2.11
C LEU A 43 13.15 8.24 1.99
N ARG A 44 14.02 7.24 2.10
CA ARG A 44 15.42 7.36 1.66
C ARG A 44 15.49 7.04 0.18
N LEU A 45 15.91 8.00 -0.64
CA LEU A 45 15.90 7.92 -2.10
C LEU A 45 17.34 8.09 -2.63
N PRO A 46 17.61 7.68 -3.89
CA PRO A 46 18.96 7.74 -4.46
C PRO A 46 19.65 9.11 -4.37
N TYR A 47 18.93 10.21 -4.58
CA TYR A 47 19.51 11.55 -4.62
C TYR A 47 19.18 12.41 -3.38
N GLY A 48 18.37 11.90 -2.45
CA GLY A 48 18.06 12.59 -1.21
C GLY A 48 16.96 11.93 -0.40
N ILE A 49 16.23 12.75 0.36
CA ILE A 49 15.06 12.30 1.12
C ILE A 49 13.76 12.73 0.43
N GLY A 50 12.69 12.00 0.72
CA GLY A 50 11.34 12.40 0.35
C GLY A 50 10.33 12.12 1.46
N VAL A 51 9.20 12.81 1.40
CA VAL A 51 8.02 12.53 2.22
C VAL A 51 6.88 12.17 1.28
N ALA A 52 6.26 11.03 1.54
CA ALA A 52 5.08 10.57 0.84
C ALA A 52 3.85 10.69 1.73
N ALA A 53 2.72 11.06 1.15
CA ALA A 53 1.41 10.94 1.75
C ALA A 53 0.46 10.24 0.76
N VAL A 54 -0.26 9.21 1.19
CA VAL A 54 -1.21 8.45 0.38
C VAL A 54 -2.55 8.43 1.09
N ASP A 55 -3.59 8.86 0.39
CA ASP A 55 -4.95 8.92 0.92
C ASP A 55 -5.67 7.59 0.71
N GLU A 56 -6.31 7.10 1.76
CA GLU A 56 -7.21 5.96 1.71
C GLU A 56 -8.41 6.36 0.87
N ARG A 57 -8.62 5.61 -0.22
CA ARG A 57 -9.84 5.70 -1.00
C ARG A 57 -10.66 4.44 -0.73
N PRO A 58 -11.87 4.55 -0.15
CA PRO A 58 -12.79 3.43 -0.10
C PRO A 58 -13.01 2.93 -1.53
N GLY A 59 -12.87 1.62 -1.75
CA GLY A 59 -12.95 1.05 -3.09
C GLY A 59 -14.32 1.33 -3.73
N THR A 60 -14.41 2.36 -4.56
CA THR A 60 -15.55 2.54 -5.46
C THR A 60 -15.30 1.67 -6.68
N ALA A 61 -16.03 0.57 -6.80
CA ALA A 61 -16.16 -0.12 -8.07
C ALA A 61 -16.89 0.82 -9.06
N THR A 62 -16.16 1.75 -9.68
CA THR A 62 -16.72 2.56 -10.77
C THR A 62 -16.77 1.67 -12.00
N GLY A 63 -17.85 0.90 -12.12
CA GLY A 63 -18.18 0.11 -13.29
C GLY A 63 -18.61 1.01 -14.43
N GLY A 64 -17.66 1.39 -15.29
CA GLY A 64 -17.95 1.81 -16.67
C GLY A 64 -17.86 0.60 -17.59
N GLN A 65 -18.95 0.26 -18.27
CA GLN A 65 -19.00 -0.82 -19.26
C GLN A 65 -17.98 -0.52 -20.37
N GLY A 66 -16.84 -1.22 -20.38
CA GLY A 66 -15.84 -1.18 -21.46
C GLY A 66 -14.39 -0.86 -21.05
N ALA A 67 -14.12 -0.38 -19.83
CA ALA A 67 -12.76 -0.15 -19.33
C ALA A 67 -12.40 -1.20 -18.27
N ARG A 68 -11.18 -1.76 -18.33
CA ARG A 68 -10.68 -2.71 -17.32
C ARG A 68 -10.96 -2.14 -15.92
N PRO A 69 -11.74 -2.81 -15.04
CA PRO A 69 -12.10 -2.24 -13.75
C PRO A 69 -10.82 -2.04 -12.95
N GLY A 70 -10.54 -0.80 -12.57
CA GLY A 70 -9.32 -0.39 -11.88
C GLY A 70 -9.54 0.97 -11.23
N GLY A 71 -8.80 1.23 -10.16
CA GLY A 71 -8.89 2.46 -9.39
C GLY A 71 -7.52 3.10 -9.24
N TRP A 72 -7.44 4.12 -8.39
CA TRP A 72 -6.16 4.70 -7.99
C TRP A 72 -6.20 5.21 -6.56
N LEU A 73 -5.03 5.21 -5.92
CA LEU A 73 -4.77 5.96 -4.70
C LEU A 73 -4.24 7.34 -5.05
N ASP A 74 -4.71 8.37 -4.33
CA ASP A 74 -4.15 9.71 -4.45
C ASP A 74 -2.91 9.80 -3.56
N ALA A 75 -1.78 10.19 -4.15
CA ALA A 75 -0.51 10.36 -3.46
C ALA A 75 0.03 11.78 -3.64
N ARG A 76 0.77 12.24 -2.64
CA ARG A 76 1.50 13.50 -2.62
C ARG A 76 2.95 13.19 -2.24
N LEU A 77 3.88 13.77 -2.98
CA LEU A 77 5.32 13.60 -2.76
C LEU A 77 5.96 14.96 -2.58
N HIS A 78 6.74 15.10 -1.51
CA HIS A 78 7.70 16.18 -1.33
C HIS A 78 9.08 15.57 -1.45
N LEU A 79 9.81 15.92 -2.50
CA LEU A 79 11.11 15.36 -2.81
C LEU A 79 12.16 16.47 -2.70
N THR A 80 13.31 16.15 -2.10
CA THR A 80 14.47 17.06 -2.11
C THR A 80 15.09 17.14 -3.51
N ASP A 81 14.98 16.07 -4.31
CA ASP A 81 15.41 16.04 -5.70
C ASP A 81 14.31 15.45 -6.61
N PRO A 82 13.88 16.14 -7.67
CA PRO A 82 12.82 15.66 -8.55
C PRO A 82 13.20 14.39 -9.34
N ARG A 83 14.48 14.06 -9.50
CA ARG A 83 14.94 12.84 -10.18
C ARG A 83 14.50 11.57 -9.45
N ASP A 84 14.20 11.68 -8.15
CA ASP A 84 13.72 10.56 -7.34
C ASP A 84 12.24 10.23 -7.53
N LEU A 85 11.49 11.01 -8.33
CA LEU A 85 10.05 10.83 -8.51
C LEU A 85 9.67 9.40 -8.91
N THR A 86 10.32 8.86 -9.94
CA THR A 86 10.02 7.49 -10.41
C THR A 86 10.33 6.45 -9.34
N THR A 87 11.45 6.60 -8.62
CA THR A 87 11.83 5.69 -7.53
C THR A 87 10.84 5.76 -6.38
N ALA A 88 10.42 6.95 -5.97
CA ALA A 88 9.43 7.15 -4.92
C ALA A 88 8.08 6.52 -5.31
N VAL A 89 7.63 6.74 -6.54
CA VAL A 89 6.40 6.11 -7.07
C VAL A 89 6.51 4.59 -7.03
N GLN A 90 7.61 4.00 -7.50
CA GLN A 90 7.80 2.56 -7.49
C GLN A 90 7.84 1.96 -6.08
N ARG A 91 8.49 2.64 -5.13
CA ARG A 91 8.48 2.23 -3.71
C ARG A 91 7.07 2.26 -3.14
N LEU A 92 6.27 3.28 -3.43
CA LEU A 92 4.88 3.33 -3.01
C LEU A 92 4.03 2.24 -3.69
N ARG A 93 4.22 1.98 -4.98
CA ARG A 93 3.50 0.89 -5.67
C ARG A 93 3.79 -0.48 -5.04
N ARG A 94 5.05 -0.74 -4.66
CA ARG A 94 5.44 -1.96 -3.94
C ARG A 94 4.88 -2.00 -2.53
N LEU A 95 4.97 -0.90 -1.78
CA LEU A 95 4.44 -0.81 -0.42
C LEU A 95 2.93 -1.13 -0.37
N PHE A 96 2.17 -0.62 -1.33
CA PHE A 96 0.72 -0.85 -1.42
C PHE A 96 0.33 -2.04 -2.31
N ASP A 97 1.30 -2.77 -2.87
CA ASP A 97 1.11 -3.92 -3.76
C ASP A 97 0.15 -3.64 -4.95
N LEU A 98 0.32 -2.48 -5.57
CA LEU A 98 -0.58 -1.96 -6.61
C LEU A 98 -0.39 -2.61 -7.98
N ASP A 99 0.73 -3.30 -8.17
CA ASP A 99 1.08 -4.02 -9.40
C ASP A 99 0.55 -5.46 -9.41
N ALA A 100 0.06 -5.98 -8.28
CA ALA A 100 -0.49 -7.32 -8.20
C ALA A 100 -1.74 -7.50 -9.08
N ASP A 101 -1.86 -8.68 -9.69
CA ASP A 101 -3.06 -9.10 -10.41
C ASP A 101 -4.05 -9.78 -9.43
N PRO A 102 -5.05 -9.04 -8.89
CA PRO A 102 -5.91 -9.60 -7.85
C PRO A 102 -6.74 -10.77 -8.38
N TYR A 103 -7.11 -10.77 -9.66
CA TYR A 103 -7.93 -11.82 -10.24
C TYR A 103 -7.20 -13.15 -10.30
N ALA A 104 -5.92 -13.12 -10.66
CA ALA A 104 -5.09 -14.31 -10.70
C ALA A 104 -4.86 -14.87 -9.29
N VAL A 105 -4.62 -14.00 -8.31
CA VAL A 105 -4.45 -14.37 -6.90
C VAL A 105 -5.74 -14.97 -6.34
N ASP A 106 -6.86 -14.27 -6.50
CA ASP A 106 -8.17 -14.73 -6.02
C ASP A 106 -8.58 -16.06 -6.66
N ALA A 107 -8.36 -16.22 -7.97
CA ALA A 107 -8.65 -17.48 -8.66
C ALA A 107 -7.79 -18.63 -8.14
N ARG A 108 -6.49 -18.39 -7.91
CA ARG A 108 -5.55 -19.44 -7.49
C ARG A 108 -5.76 -19.85 -6.04
N LEU A 109 -6.03 -18.90 -5.14
CA LEU A 109 -6.30 -19.15 -3.73
C LEU A 109 -7.73 -19.65 -3.51
N GLY A 110 -8.70 -19.13 -4.26
CA GLY A 110 -10.11 -19.53 -4.20
C GLY A 110 -10.38 -20.96 -4.68
N ALA A 111 -9.44 -21.58 -5.39
CA ALA A 111 -9.50 -22.99 -5.74
C ALA A 111 -9.22 -23.94 -4.55
N ASP A 112 -8.60 -23.44 -3.47
CA ASP A 112 -8.37 -24.23 -2.26
C ASP A 112 -9.60 -24.14 -1.33
N PRO A 113 -10.24 -25.26 -0.94
CA PRO A 113 -11.43 -25.25 -0.09
C PRO A 113 -11.25 -24.55 1.26
N ARG A 114 -10.03 -24.52 1.82
CA ARG A 114 -9.75 -23.86 3.11
C ARG A 114 -9.60 -22.35 2.96
N LEU A 115 -9.14 -21.88 1.79
CA LEU A 115 -8.90 -20.45 1.52
C LEU A 115 -10.06 -19.78 0.80
N ALA A 116 -10.89 -20.53 0.08
CA ALA A 116 -12.01 -20.01 -0.68
C ALA A 116 -12.96 -19.11 0.13
N PRO A 117 -13.36 -19.45 1.38
CA PRO A 117 -14.21 -18.56 2.17
C PRO A 117 -13.51 -17.24 2.54
N LEU A 118 -12.20 -17.27 2.76
CA LEU A 118 -11.41 -16.09 3.12
C LEU A 118 -11.24 -15.15 1.91
N VAL A 119 -10.98 -15.71 0.73
CA VAL A 119 -10.89 -14.95 -0.53
C VAL A 119 -12.25 -14.32 -0.86
N ALA A 120 -13.34 -15.09 -0.76
CA ALA A 120 -14.69 -14.59 -1.01
C ALA A 120 -15.09 -13.45 -0.06
N ALA A 121 -14.61 -13.47 1.20
CA ALA A 121 -14.88 -12.41 2.16
C ALA A 121 -14.15 -11.10 1.84
N ARG A 122 -13.01 -11.15 1.14
CA ARG A 122 -12.14 -9.98 0.85
C ARG A 122 -11.46 -10.11 -0.53
N PRO A 123 -12.23 -10.04 -1.63
CA PRO A 123 -11.66 -10.17 -2.97
C PRO A 123 -10.67 -9.04 -3.27
N GLY A 124 -9.57 -9.38 -3.93
CA GLY A 124 -8.50 -8.45 -4.30
C GLY A 124 -7.71 -7.89 -3.13
N LEU A 125 -7.71 -8.59 -1.98
CA LEU A 125 -6.86 -8.25 -0.84
C LEU A 125 -5.40 -8.14 -1.29
N ARG A 126 -4.73 -7.10 -0.81
CA ARG A 126 -3.31 -6.82 -1.13
C ARG A 126 -2.40 -7.34 -0.04
N SER A 127 -1.16 -7.59 -0.42
CA SER A 127 -0.08 -7.94 0.51
C SER A 127 0.88 -6.75 0.60
N PRO A 128 0.69 -5.81 1.53
CA PRO A 128 1.57 -4.65 1.64
C PRO A 128 3.03 -5.06 1.75
N GLY A 129 3.85 -4.49 0.87
CA GLY A 129 5.28 -4.76 0.81
C GLY A 129 6.08 -3.84 1.72
N THR A 130 7.29 -3.50 1.29
CA THR A 130 8.13 -2.50 1.93
C THR A 130 8.55 -1.42 0.94
N ALA A 131 8.76 -0.19 1.42
CA ALA A 131 9.39 0.87 0.63
C ALA A 131 10.91 0.72 0.55
N ASP A 132 11.54 -0.02 1.48
CA ASP A 132 12.98 -0.26 1.51
C ASP A 132 13.27 -1.68 2.05
N PRO A 133 14.01 -2.53 1.32
CA PRO A 133 14.31 -3.89 1.76
C PRO A 133 15.20 -3.93 3.01
N ASP A 134 16.11 -2.96 3.20
CA ASP A 134 16.98 -2.92 4.38
C ASP A 134 16.15 -2.66 5.65
N GLU A 135 15.19 -1.74 5.55
CA GLU A 135 14.25 -1.45 6.63
C GLU A 135 13.40 -2.67 7.00
N LEU A 136 12.92 -3.42 5.99
CA LEU A 136 12.16 -4.64 6.22
C LEU A 136 13.00 -5.71 6.94
N ALA A 137 14.27 -5.85 6.56
CA ALA A 137 15.18 -6.79 7.22
C ALA A 137 15.36 -6.45 8.70
N VAL A 138 15.54 -5.17 9.04
CA VAL A 138 15.62 -4.71 10.43
C VAL A 138 14.32 -4.99 11.19
N ARG A 139 13.15 -4.65 10.61
CA ARG A 139 11.84 -4.94 11.22
C ARG A 139 11.64 -6.44 11.49
N ALA A 140 12.08 -7.29 10.57
CA ALA A 140 11.97 -8.74 10.71
C ALA A 140 12.89 -9.29 11.81
N LEU A 141 14.12 -8.79 11.93
CA LEU A 141 15.09 -9.24 12.93
C LEU A 141 14.76 -8.75 14.34
N VAL A 142 14.33 -7.50 14.48
CA VAL A 142 14.02 -6.89 15.78
C VAL A 142 12.65 -7.35 16.31
N GLY A 143 11.76 -7.77 15.40
CA GLY A 143 10.39 -8.15 15.71
C GLY A 143 9.47 -6.93 15.82
N ARG A 144 8.18 -7.14 15.52
CA ARG A 144 7.16 -6.07 15.44
C ARG A 144 7.06 -5.23 16.73
N ASP A 145 7.11 -5.88 17.90
CA ASP A 145 6.92 -5.21 19.19
C ASP A 145 8.08 -4.29 19.57
N ARG A 146 9.29 -4.54 19.05
CA ARG A 146 10.48 -3.72 19.31
C ARG A 146 10.83 -2.78 18.16
N ALA A 147 10.42 -3.08 16.93
CA ALA A 147 10.60 -2.18 15.80
C ALA A 147 9.82 -0.86 15.96
N ALA A 148 8.69 -0.88 16.67
CA ALA A 148 7.94 0.33 17.02
C ALA A 148 8.65 1.22 18.07
N LEU A 149 9.80 0.79 18.62
CA LEU A 149 10.59 1.53 19.61
C LEU A 149 11.89 2.11 19.02
N LEU A 150 12.18 1.87 17.74
CA LEU A 150 13.31 2.46 17.00
C LEU A 150 12.90 3.81 16.40
#